data_AF-A0A2W4UBW1-F1
#
_entry.id   AF-A0A2W4UBW1-F1
#
_cell.length_a   1.000
_cell.length_b   1.000
_cell.length_c   1.000
_cell.angle_alpha   90.00
_cell.angle_beta   90.00
_cell.angle_gamma   90.00
#
_symmetry.space_group_name_H-M   'P 1'
#
loop_
_entity.id
_entity.type
_entity.pdbx_description
1 polymer ?
#
loop_
_entity_poly.entity_id
_entity_poly.type
_entity_poly.pdbx_seq_one_letter_code
_entity_poly.pdbx_strand_id
1 'polypeptide(L)'
;MHILKNWLDGERGRGVRLAKHLNVPPSFVTKMATGERPIPFEHGAPIEAFTEQVVTRRELFPNDWLRVWPELAEALDEEEAKQVHLVGAEAAGPQGVAHG
;
A
#
# COMPACT_ATOMS: atom_id res chain seq x y z
N MET A 1 7.29 -13.12 -6.51
CA MET A 1 7.52 -11.70 -6.90
C MET A 1 7.79 -10.93 -5.61
N HIS A 2 8.99 -10.36 -5.44
CA HIS A 2 9.31 -9.57 -4.25
C HIS A 2 9.17 -8.08 -4.61
N ILE A 3 8.06 -7.44 -4.22
CA ILE A 3 7.72 -6.06 -4.60
C ILE A 3 8.85 -5.07 -4.27
N LEU A 4 9.47 -5.23 -3.10
CA LEU A 4 10.60 -4.42 -2.67
C LEU A 4 11.80 -4.56 -3.64
N LYS A 5 12.10 -5.78 -4.08
CA LYS A 5 13.19 -6.02 -5.04
C LYS A 5 12.92 -5.34 -6.38
N ASN A 6 11.71 -5.45 -6.91
CA ASN A 6 11.35 -4.81 -8.17
C ASN A 6 11.50 -3.29 -8.08
N TRP A 7 11.08 -2.69 -6.96
CA TRP A 7 11.23 -1.26 -6.74
C TRP A 7 12.70 -0.82 -6.64
N LEU A 8 13.54 -1.62 -5.98
CA LEU A 8 14.98 -1.38 -5.87
C LEU A 8 15.69 -1.49 -7.23
N ASP A 9 15.32 -2.46 -8.05
CA ASP A 9 15.92 -2.70 -9.37
C ASP A 9 15.54 -1.62 -10.40
N GLY A 10 14.45 -0.88 -10.15
CA GLY A 10 13.97 0.19 -11.03
C GLY A 10 14.89 1.42 -11.12
N GLU A 11 15.80 1.62 -10.16
CA GLU A 11 16.77 2.72 -10.20
C GLU A 11 18.01 2.41 -9.36
N ARG A 12 19.19 2.56 -9.98
CA ARG A 12 20.47 2.40 -9.30
C ARG A 12 20.58 3.37 -8.12
N GLY A 13 20.99 2.86 -6.97
CA GLY A 13 21.19 3.66 -5.75
C GLY A 13 20.00 3.70 -4.80
N ARG A 14 18.80 3.27 -5.21
CA ARG A 14 17.63 3.16 -4.31
C ARG A 14 17.92 2.34 -3.07
N GLY A 15 18.60 1.19 -3.22
CA GLY A 15 18.98 0.35 -2.08
C GLY A 15 19.87 1.04 -1.06
N VAL A 16 20.82 1.86 -1.54
CA VAL A 16 21.71 2.62 -0.65
C VAL A 16 20.93 3.75 0.06
N ARG A 17 20.03 4.44 -0.65
CA ARG A 17 19.22 5.50 -0.04
C ARG A 17 18.23 4.93 0.98
N LEU A 18 17.59 3.80 0.67
CA LEU A 18 16.69 3.11 1.59
C LEU A 18 17.46 2.61 2.83
N ALA A 19 18.65 2.03 2.66
CA ALA A 19 19.48 1.59 3.77
C ALA A 19 19.83 2.74 4.73
N LYS A 20 20.19 3.92 4.17
CA LYS A 20 20.42 5.13 4.96
C LYS A 20 19.16 5.60 5.68
N HIS A 21 18.01 5.60 5.00
CA HIS A 21 16.73 6.01 5.58
C HIS A 21 16.33 5.11 6.76
N LEU A 22 16.51 3.80 6.62
CA LEU A 22 16.21 2.81 7.66
C LEU A 22 17.30 2.72 8.75
N ASN A 23 18.42 3.41 8.57
CA ASN A 23 19.61 3.30 9.42
C ASN A 23 20.13 1.85 9.56
N VAL A 24 20.16 1.10 8.45
CA VAL A 24 20.64 -0.29 8.38
C VAL A 24 21.75 -0.45 7.34
N PRO A 25 22.55 -1.53 7.42
CA PRO A 25 23.53 -1.83 6.37
C PRO A 25 22.87 -2.09 5.00
N PRO A 26 23.45 -1.66 3.87
CA PRO A 26 22.90 -1.95 2.53
C PRO A 26 22.72 -3.44 2.24
N SER A 27 23.61 -4.28 2.76
CA SER A 27 23.49 -5.75 2.65
C SER A 27 22.23 -6.29 3.31
N PHE A 28 21.75 -5.65 4.39
CA PHE A 28 20.51 -6.03 5.06
C PHE A 28 19.30 -5.75 4.16
N VAL A 29 19.28 -4.60 3.48
CA VAL A 29 18.23 -4.27 2.48
C VAL A 29 18.21 -5.29 1.34
N THR A 30 19.37 -5.70 0.83
CA THR A 30 19.43 -6.76 -0.20
C THR A 30 18.85 -8.07 0.31
N LYS A 31 19.22 -8.50 1.52
CA LYS A 31 18.70 -9.75 2.12
C LYS A 31 17.19 -9.71 2.35
N MET A 32 16.66 -8.55 2.76
CA MET A 32 15.21 -8.33 2.86
C MET A 32 14.53 -8.43 1.49
N ALA A 33 15.11 -7.78 0.46
CA ALA A 33 14.54 -7.76 -0.88
C ALA A 33 14.55 -9.14 -1.56
N THR A 34 15.56 -9.97 -1.32
CA THR A 34 15.65 -11.34 -1.87
C THR A 34 14.85 -12.36 -1.05
N GLY A 35 14.31 -11.97 0.11
CA GLY A 35 13.62 -12.88 1.02
C GLY A 35 14.55 -13.78 1.84
N GLU A 36 15.87 -13.58 1.79
CA GLU A 36 16.83 -14.30 2.65
C GLU A 36 16.62 -13.92 4.14
N ARG A 37 16.17 -12.69 4.39
CA ARG A 37 15.78 -12.22 5.72
C ARG A 37 14.34 -11.69 5.66
N PRO A 38 13.49 -12.02 6.64
CA PRO A 38 12.21 -11.35 6.77
C PRO A 38 12.43 -9.86 7.05
N ILE A 39 11.52 -9.02 6.56
CA ILE A 39 11.51 -7.59 6.87
C ILE A 39 10.96 -7.45 8.30
N PRO A 40 11.68 -6.82 9.24
CA PRO A 40 11.13 -6.48 10.55
C PRO A 40 9.90 -5.58 10.40
N PHE A 41 8.85 -5.81 11.19
CA PHE A 41 7.62 -5.01 11.11
C PHE A 41 7.88 -3.51 11.33
N GLU A 42 8.85 -3.15 12.18
CA GLU A 42 9.26 -1.76 12.41
C GLU A 42 9.74 -1.02 11.15
N HIS A 43 10.19 -1.74 10.11
CA HIS A 43 10.60 -1.14 8.84
C HIS A 43 9.47 -1.01 7.83
N GLY A 44 8.30 -1.61 8.07
CA GLY A 44 7.17 -1.58 7.14
C GLY A 44 6.69 -0.18 6.81
N ALA A 45 6.32 0.60 7.83
CA ALA A 45 5.86 1.98 7.65
C ALA A 45 6.95 2.91 7.08
N PRO A 46 8.22 2.87 7.56
CA PRO A 46 9.31 3.62 6.94
C PRO A 46 9.54 3.29 5.45
N ILE A 47 9.48 2.02 5.06
CA ILE A 47 9.62 1.62 3.65
C ILE A 47 8.46 2.20 2.83
N GLU A 48 7.22 2.09 3.31
CA GLU A 48 6.05 2.62 2.60
C GLU A 48 6.12 4.14 2.40
N ALA A 49 6.51 4.87 3.46
CA ALA A 49 6.69 6.32 3.38
C ALA A 49 7.82 6.70 2.41
N PHE A 50 8.97 6.01 2.48
CA PHE A 50 10.12 6.28 1.62
C PHE A 50 9.86 5.97 0.15
N THR A 51 8.99 4.99 -0.11
CA THR A 51 8.62 4.59 -1.47
C THR A 51 7.39 5.34 -1.99
N GLU A 52 6.87 6.31 -1.24
CA GLU A 52 5.67 7.08 -1.61
C GLU A 52 4.49 6.16 -1.97
N GLN A 53 4.25 5.15 -1.13
CA GLN A 53 3.20 4.13 -1.29
C GLN A 53 3.34 3.19 -2.51
N VAL A 54 4.45 3.27 -3.28
CA VAL A 54 4.72 2.29 -4.36
C VAL A 54 4.97 0.89 -3.79
N VAL A 55 5.49 0.81 -2.57
CA VAL A 55 5.61 -0.45 -1.83
C VAL A 55 4.82 -0.32 -0.53
N THR A 56 3.68 -0.99 -0.43
CA THR A 56 2.81 -0.87 0.74
C THR A 56 3.12 -1.91 1.81
N ARG A 57 2.81 -1.61 3.08
CA ARG A 57 2.85 -2.55 4.21
C ARG A 57 2.03 -3.81 3.92
N ARG A 58 0.90 -3.67 3.23
CA ARG A 58 0.02 -4.79 2.84
C ARG A 58 0.73 -5.75 1.88
N GLU A 59 1.48 -5.22 0.92
CA GLU A 59 2.25 -6.05 -0.02
C GLU A 59 3.53 -6.63 0.60
N LEU A 60 4.15 -5.92 1.55
CA LEU A 60 5.31 -6.42 2.29
C LEU A 60 4.93 -7.55 3.25
N PHE A 61 3.74 -7.47 3.86
CA PHE A 61 3.28 -8.36 4.93
C PHE A 61 1.88 -8.94 4.67
N PRO A 62 1.64 -9.65 3.54
CA PRO A 62 0.29 -10.04 3.12
C PRO A 62 -0.47 -10.89 4.14
N ASN A 63 0.24 -11.65 4.99
CA ASN A 63 -0.34 -12.54 5.99
C ASN A 63 -0.40 -11.91 7.40
N ASP A 64 0.34 -10.84 7.65
CA ASP A 64 0.52 -10.26 8.99
C ASP A 64 0.03 -8.82 9.11
N TRP A 65 -0.18 -8.11 8.00
CA TRP A 65 -0.48 -6.68 8.02
C TRP A 65 -1.71 -6.36 8.87
N LEU A 66 -2.77 -7.17 8.79
CA LEU A 66 -4.00 -6.96 9.56
C LEU A 66 -3.78 -7.14 11.06
N ARG A 67 -2.86 -8.02 11.45
CA ARG A 67 -2.52 -8.28 12.85
C ARG A 67 -1.64 -7.18 13.44
N VAL A 68 -0.77 -6.59 12.64
CA VAL A 68 0.22 -5.59 13.09
C VAL A 68 -0.32 -4.16 12.96
N TRP A 69 -1.07 -3.87 11.91
CA TRP A 69 -1.66 -2.57 11.58
C TRP A 69 -3.16 -2.70 11.27
N PRO A 70 -4.00 -3.08 12.25
CA PRO A 70 -5.45 -3.20 12.04
C PRO A 70 -6.09 -1.88 11.54
N GLU A 71 -5.52 -0.73 11.89
CA GLU A 71 -6.01 0.59 11.47
C GLU A 71 -5.99 0.80 9.94
N LEU A 72 -5.17 0.03 9.21
CA LEU A 72 -5.17 0.06 7.74
C LEU A 72 -6.41 -0.58 7.14
N ALA A 73 -7.08 -1.48 7.85
CA ALA A 73 -8.34 -2.05 7.40
C ALA A 73 -9.49 -1.06 7.59
N GLU A 74 -9.51 -0.36 8.73
CA GLU A 74 -10.53 0.64 9.06
C GLU A 74 -10.50 1.84 8.09
N ALA A 75 -9.30 2.27 7.68
CA ALA A 75 -9.14 3.34 6.70
C ALA A 75 -9.70 2.98 5.30
N LEU A 76 -9.70 1.70 4.91
CA LEU A 76 -10.29 1.26 3.64
C LEU A 76 -11.81 1.35 3.67
N ASP A 77 -12.42 0.92 4.78
CA ASP A 77 -13.87 0.98 4.97
C ASP A 77 -14.38 2.44 4.94
N GLU A 78 -13.62 3.38 5.51
CA GLU A 78 -13.97 4.81 5.50
C GLU A 78 -13.82 5.47 4.11
N GLU A 79 -12.76 5.17 3.37
CA GLU A 79 -12.54 5.70 2.00
C GLU A 79 -13.57 5.12 1.02
N GLU A 80 -13.87 3.81 1.11
CA GLU A 80 -14.95 3.19 0.33
C GLU A 80 -16.33 3.79 0.71
N ALA A 81 -16.60 4.01 2.00
CA ALA A 81 -17.84 4.65 2.45
C ALA A 81 -18.00 6.09 1.92
N LYS A 82 -16.91 6.85 1.80
CA LYS A 82 -16.92 8.20 1.18
C LYS A 82 -17.18 8.13 -0.32
N GLN A 83 -16.66 7.11 -1.01
CA GLN A 83 -16.88 6.92 -2.45
C GLN A 83 -18.34 6.53 -2.78
N VAL A 84 -18.99 5.74 -1.93
CA VAL A 84 -20.39 5.30 -2.13
C VAL A 84 -21.40 6.46 -1.97
N HIS A 85 -21.06 7.52 -1.24
CA HIS A 85 -21.97 8.66 -1.03
C HIS A 85 -22.11 9.60 -2.26
N LEU A 86 -21.27 9.46 -3.30
CA LEU A 86 -21.34 10.32 -4.50
C LEU A 86 -22.15 9.70 -5.67
N VAL A 87 -22.53 8.42 -5.61
CA VAL A 87 -23.23 7.69 -6.70
C VAL A 87 -24.76 7.61 -6.46
N GLY A 88 -25.30 8.49 -5.61
CA GLY A 88 -26.69 8.43 -5.14
C GLY A 88 -27.61 9.57 -5.59
N ALA A 89 -27.22 10.38 -6.58
CA ALA A 89 -28.11 11.36 -7.20
C ALA A 89 -28.09 11.15 -8.71
N GLU A 90 -29.25 11.33 -9.36
CA GLU A 90 -29.55 10.99 -10.77
C GLU A 90 -29.92 9.50 -10.98
N ALA A 91 -31.18 9.09 -11.17
CA ALA A 91 -32.37 9.81 -11.59
C ALA A 91 -33.64 9.18 -10.99
N ALA A 92 -34.39 10.00 -10.24
CA ALA A 92 -35.82 9.79 -10.05
C ALA A 92 -36.51 10.20 -11.35
N GLY A 93 -36.79 9.23 -12.22
CA GLY A 93 -37.62 9.46 -13.41
C GLY A 93 -39.06 9.80 -13.00
N PRO A 94 -39.68 10.84 -13.56
CA PRO A 94 -41.13 10.93 -13.53
C PRO A 94 -41.70 10.01 -14.61
N GLN A 95 -42.41 8.98 -14.16
CA GLN A 95 -43.36 8.21 -14.96
C GLN A 95 -44.62 9.07 -15.25
N GLY A 96 -45.18 8.88 -16.44
CA GLY A 96 -46.54 9.33 -16.81
C GLY A 96 -46.55 10.54 -17.74
N VAL A 97 -47.38 10.64 -18.79
CA VAL A 97 -48.57 9.90 -19.19
C VAL A 97 -48.88 10.20 -20.66
N ALA A 98 -49.34 9.17 -21.38
CA ALA A 98 -50.42 9.09 -22.37
C ALA A 98 -50.70 10.15 -23.47
N HIS A 99 -51.15 9.56 -24.59
CA HIS A 99 -52.18 10.01 -25.55
C HIS A 99 -51.80 10.93 -26.72
N GLY A 100 -52.12 10.45 -27.93
CA GLY A 100 -52.27 11.25 -29.14
C GLY A 100 -52.02 10.46 -30.41
#